data_AF-A0A0L0FVD5-F1
#
_entry.id   AF-A0A0L0FVD5-F1
#
_cell.length_a   1.000
_cell.length_b   1.000
_cell.length_c   1.000
_cell.angle_alpha   90.00
_cell.angle_beta   90.00
_cell.angle_gamma   90.00
#
_symmetry.space_group_name_H-M   'P 1'
#
loop_
_entity.id
_entity.type
_entity.pdbx_description
1 polymer ?
#
loop_
_entity_poly.entity_id
_entity_poly.type
_entity_poly.pdbx_seq_one_letter_code
_entity_poly.pdbx_strand_id
1 'polypeptide(L)'
;MNYDEEPLYSEEGFSPFTHSDRNHGNNDRNQAHMTMPPPLNRHRNRPPFLRCALIVGLAAVVIALASAGVAVYMTGDCPDQLACVSVEPLACPSPAALAQASEPAKVYEDTHEHNIPACNNSDVCLSKDCVVGAADVLRDIDHNIDPCDDFFEYTCGNYKAANAIPDDRSTVSRFSDLFDANAQVLRSILETPGETAPATELEMTIDLAHKYYQSCMDVDTLEAVSSEGLIAQWRPIIQYDLKQSTLTQTVAELTLSGIRHFFKVEVFSDFKEATRNALYLGQASGLLPDPSYYAMDNHRDAYVSFIVQLFELTGISGTSDMEQNALKAKELFDFEKSLADIQVPPVELRDPIAIYNPMPISDIPASAAFDFAAFFDALNLPAPVDKVIVLVPVYFEKLEAILGAADPKILSM
;
A
#
# COMPACT_ATOMS: atom_id res chain seq x y z
N MET A 1 -14.05 -17.07 -40.05
CA MET A 1 -12.78 -17.78 -39.77
C MET A 1 -12.88 -18.19 -38.33
N ASN A 2 -13.28 -19.45 -38.12
CA ASN A 2 -13.32 -20.10 -36.82
C ASN A 2 -11.88 -20.33 -36.35
N TYR A 3 -11.62 -20.12 -35.07
CA TYR A 3 -10.57 -20.86 -34.39
C TYR A 3 -11.19 -21.53 -33.18
N ASP A 4 -11.14 -22.85 -33.25
CA ASP A 4 -11.63 -23.83 -32.29
C ASP A 4 -10.78 -23.84 -31.02
N GLU A 5 -11.43 -24.15 -29.92
CA GLU A 5 -10.86 -24.63 -28.67
C GLU A 5 -10.31 -26.06 -28.85
N GLU A 6 -9.18 -26.39 -28.21
CA GLU A 6 -9.03 -27.69 -27.52
C GLU A 6 -7.89 -27.64 -26.47
N PRO A 7 -8.01 -28.36 -25.33
CA PRO A 7 -7.12 -28.31 -24.18
C PRO A 7 -6.13 -29.48 -24.13
N LEU A 8 -4.99 -29.30 -23.46
CA LEU A 8 -4.05 -30.38 -23.13
C LEU A 8 -4.18 -30.80 -21.65
N TYR A 9 -4.64 -32.03 -21.46
CA TYR A 9 -4.53 -32.83 -20.23
C TYR A 9 -3.16 -33.51 -20.15
N SER A 10 -2.65 -33.73 -18.93
CA SER A 10 -2.22 -35.07 -18.48
C SER A 10 -2.12 -35.16 -16.96
N GLU A 11 -2.95 -36.03 -16.40
CA GLU A 11 -2.91 -36.58 -15.05
C GLU A 11 -1.80 -37.64 -14.91
N GLU A 12 -1.16 -37.70 -13.73
CA GLU A 12 -0.85 -38.93 -12.99
C GLU A 12 -1.09 -38.54 -11.51
N GLY A 13 -1.92 -39.16 -10.67
CA GLY A 13 -2.49 -40.49 -10.66
C GLY A 13 -2.02 -41.18 -9.38
N PHE A 14 -2.77 -41.11 -8.27
CA PHE A 14 -2.87 -42.20 -7.28
C PHE A 14 -4.08 -41.99 -6.35
N SER A 15 -4.88 -43.06 -6.24
CA SER A 15 -6.11 -43.20 -5.44
C SER A 15 -5.95 -44.44 -4.51
N PRO A 16 -6.97 -44.91 -3.75
CA PRO A 16 -7.16 -44.65 -2.33
C PRO A 16 -7.08 -45.95 -1.48
N PHE A 17 -7.14 -45.84 -0.15
CA PHE A 17 -7.46 -47.00 0.69
C PHE A 17 -8.68 -46.74 1.59
N THR A 18 -9.49 -47.79 1.65
CA THR A 18 -10.88 -47.89 2.11
C THR A 18 -11.04 -48.26 3.59
N HIS A 19 -12.23 -47.94 4.10
CA HIS A 19 -12.93 -48.38 5.33
C HIS A 19 -12.62 -49.74 5.96
N SER A 20 -12.74 -49.81 7.31
CA SER A 20 -13.55 -50.81 8.05
C SER A 20 -13.60 -50.56 9.58
N ASP A 21 -14.75 -50.11 10.09
CA ASP A 21 -15.54 -50.66 11.22
C ASP A 21 -14.88 -51.45 12.38
N ARG A 22 -15.06 -51.03 13.65
CA ARG A 22 -16.08 -51.50 14.64
C ARG A 22 -15.74 -51.27 16.13
N ASN A 23 -16.81 -50.99 16.88
CA ASN A 23 -16.99 -50.82 18.34
C ASN A 23 -16.41 -51.89 19.28
N HIS A 24 -16.06 -51.47 20.51
CA HIS A 24 -16.40 -51.95 21.89
C HIS A 24 -15.40 -51.25 22.84
N GLY A 25 -15.67 -50.67 24.01
CA GLY A 25 -16.61 -51.02 25.08
C GLY A 25 -15.81 -51.24 26.38
N ASN A 26 -15.81 -50.23 27.27
CA ASN A 26 -15.60 -50.27 28.72
C ASN A 26 -14.21 -50.46 29.39
N ASN A 27 -13.90 -49.45 30.22
CA ASN A 27 -13.54 -49.47 31.65
C ASN A 27 -12.08 -49.63 32.15
N ASP A 28 -11.85 -48.85 33.21
CA ASP A 28 -10.88 -48.94 34.30
C ASP A 28 -9.49 -48.24 34.23
N ARG A 29 -9.40 -47.19 35.07
CA ARG A 29 -8.36 -46.85 36.05
C ARG A 29 -6.92 -47.28 35.74
N ASN A 30 -6.02 -46.28 35.65
CA ASN A 30 -4.91 -46.15 36.60
C ASN A 30 -4.16 -44.82 36.46
N GLN A 31 -3.83 -44.24 37.61
CA GLN A 31 -2.88 -43.15 37.79
C GLN A 31 -1.45 -43.64 37.50
N ALA A 32 -0.65 -42.84 36.81
CA ALA A 32 0.81 -42.86 36.96
C ALA A 32 1.41 -41.48 36.59
N HIS A 33 2.28 -41.04 37.49
CA HIS A 33 3.06 -39.81 37.51
C HIS A 33 4.18 -39.74 36.45
N MET A 34 4.71 -38.51 36.28
CA MET A 34 6.05 -38.14 35.76
C MET A 34 6.19 -38.19 34.23
N THR A 35 6.72 -37.20 33.50
CA THR A 35 7.78 -36.20 33.77
C THR A 35 7.80 -35.20 32.60
N MET A 36 7.87 -33.88 32.89
CA MET A 36 8.26 -32.87 31.90
C MET A 36 9.79 -32.73 31.85
N PRO A 37 10.42 -32.51 30.68
CA PRO A 37 11.84 -32.17 30.60
C PRO A 37 12.09 -30.67 30.86
N PRO A 38 13.29 -30.27 31.30
CA PRO A 38 13.61 -28.91 31.73
C PRO A 38 14.14 -28.02 30.59
N PRO A 39 14.11 -26.68 30.71
CA PRO A 39 14.87 -25.80 29.83
C PRO A 39 16.34 -25.71 30.29
N LEU A 40 17.27 -25.87 29.33
CA LEU A 40 18.71 -25.77 29.55
C LEU A 40 19.21 -24.31 29.50
N ASN A 41 19.87 -23.93 30.61
CA ASN A 41 20.87 -22.89 30.90
C ASN A 41 21.24 -21.81 29.86
N ARG A 42 21.18 -20.52 30.20
CA ARG A 42 22.16 -19.72 31.01
C ARG A 42 23.59 -19.71 30.43
N HIS A 43 23.93 -18.64 29.70
CA HIS A 43 25.31 -18.14 29.56
C HIS A 43 25.46 -16.71 30.12
N ARG A 44 25.95 -16.66 31.36
CA ARG A 44 27.05 -15.83 31.88
C ARG A 44 27.10 -14.32 31.56
N ASN A 45 26.78 -13.53 32.60
CA ASN A 45 27.15 -12.13 32.83
C ASN A 45 28.59 -11.77 32.40
N ARG A 46 28.74 -10.68 31.64
CA ARG A 46 29.93 -9.81 31.60
C ARG A 46 29.46 -8.34 31.73
N PRO A 47 30.21 -7.46 32.42
CA PRO A 47 29.73 -6.12 32.76
C PRO A 47 29.70 -5.18 31.54
N PRO A 48 28.77 -4.20 31.50
CA PRO A 48 28.50 -3.33 30.34
C PRO A 48 29.61 -2.34 29.99
N PHE A 49 30.65 -2.21 30.82
CA PHE A 49 31.70 -1.19 30.64
C PHE A 49 32.66 -1.45 29.46
N LEU A 50 32.79 -2.69 28.99
CA LEU A 50 33.74 -3.01 27.90
C LEU A 50 33.17 -2.73 26.50
N ARG A 51 31.84 -2.65 26.34
CA ARG A 51 31.19 -2.32 25.05
C ARG A 51 31.18 -0.81 24.78
N CYS A 52 31.01 0.03 25.81
CA CYS A 52 31.09 1.48 25.66
C CYS A 52 32.50 1.98 25.29
N ALA A 53 33.57 1.36 25.81
CA ALA A 53 34.93 1.78 25.51
C ALA A 53 35.35 1.51 24.04
N LEU A 54 34.86 0.42 23.44
CA LEU A 54 35.11 0.10 22.03
C LEU A 54 34.30 0.98 21.07
N ILE A 55 33.07 1.33 21.43
CA ILE A 55 32.20 2.20 20.62
C ILE A 55 32.69 3.66 20.67
N VAL A 56 33.11 4.16 21.84
CA VAL A 56 33.68 5.51 21.98
C VAL A 56 35.05 5.61 21.31
N GLY A 57 35.85 4.54 21.34
CA GLY A 57 37.14 4.49 20.63
C GLY A 57 37.00 4.54 19.10
N LEU A 58 36.01 3.84 18.54
CA LEU A 58 35.72 3.86 17.09
C LEU A 58 35.15 5.21 16.64
N ALA A 59 34.27 5.84 17.43
CA ALA A 59 33.74 7.16 17.13
C ALA A 59 34.83 8.25 17.12
N ALA A 60 35.82 8.17 18.03
CA ALA A 60 36.93 9.12 18.06
C ALA A 60 37.86 9.02 16.84
N VAL A 61 38.05 7.82 16.28
CA VAL A 61 38.86 7.61 15.06
C VAL A 61 38.14 8.13 13.81
N VAL A 62 36.81 7.98 13.73
CA VAL A 62 36.01 8.52 12.62
C VAL A 62 35.98 10.05 12.63
N ILE A 63 35.90 10.67 13.82
CA ILE A 63 35.94 12.14 13.97
C ILE A 63 37.34 12.70 13.68
N ALA A 64 38.42 11.97 14.02
CA ALA A 64 39.79 12.36 13.68
C ALA A 64 40.08 12.28 12.16
N LEU A 65 39.46 11.33 11.44
CA LEU A 65 39.60 11.23 9.98
C LEU A 65 38.76 12.27 9.23
N ALA A 66 37.58 12.65 9.76
CA ALA A 66 36.74 13.71 9.20
C ALA A 66 37.38 15.10 9.33
N SER A 67 38.13 15.36 10.42
CA SER A 67 38.81 16.65 10.63
C SER A 67 40.08 16.83 9.80
N ALA A 68 40.73 15.76 9.38
CA ALA A 68 41.88 15.83 8.46
C ALA A 68 41.47 16.12 7.01
N GLY A 69 40.26 15.71 6.59
CA GLY A 69 39.73 15.97 5.24
C GLY A 69 39.31 17.42 4.99
N VAL A 70 38.89 18.14 6.04
CA VAL A 70 38.42 19.54 5.92
C VAL A 70 39.58 20.55 5.84
N ALA A 71 40.77 20.21 6.34
CA ALA A 71 41.92 21.11 6.31
C ALA A 71 42.60 21.24 4.94
N VAL A 72 42.30 20.35 3.98
CA VAL A 72 42.88 20.41 2.61
C VAL A 72 42.05 21.29 1.67
N TYR A 73 40.82 21.67 2.04
CA TYR A 73 39.91 22.43 1.16
C TYR A 73 39.93 23.96 1.33
N MET A 74 40.73 24.51 2.25
CA MET A 74 40.66 25.93 2.65
C MET A 74 41.88 26.79 2.29
N THR A 75 42.77 26.33 1.40
CA THR A 75 43.86 27.18 0.86
C THR A 75 43.91 27.10 -0.66
N GLY A 76 42.95 27.74 -1.32
CA GLY A 76 42.99 28.00 -2.76
C GLY A 76 42.34 29.36 -3.01
N ASP A 77 43.17 30.38 -3.23
CA ASP A 77 42.75 31.74 -3.57
C ASP A 77 41.84 31.76 -4.81
N CYS A 78 40.74 32.51 -4.74
CA CYS A 78 39.84 32.79 -5.85
C CYS A 78 40.02 34.25 -6.26
N PRO A 79 40.38 34.59 -7.51
CA PRO A 79 40.35 35.98 -7.98
C PRO A 79 38.93 36.36 -8.40
N ASP A 80 38.44 37.48 -7.85
CA ASP A 80 37.21 38.18 -8.22
C ASP A 80 37.15 38.47 -9.73
N GLN A 81 36.21 37.84 -10.45
CA GLN A 81 35.45 38.40 -11.58
C GLN A 81 34.55 37.34 -12.21
N LEU A 82 33.26 37.36 -11.87
CA LEU A 82 32.21 36.70 -12.67
C LEU A 82 31.03 37.66 -12.82
N ALA A 83 30.97 38.30 -13.99
CA ALA A 83 29.80 39.02 -14.45
C ALA A 83 28.73 38.01 -14.88
N CYS A 84 27.48 38.23 -14.43
CA CYS A 84 26.32 37.47 -14.84
C CYS A 84 26.09 37.59 -16.35
N VAL A 85 25.99 36.46 -17.06
CA VAL A 85 25.46 36.41 -18.43
C VAL A 85 24.07 35.78 -18.38
N SER A 86 23.08 36.53 -18.85
CA SER A 86 21.70 36.11 -19.05
C SER A 86 21.59 35.08 -20.20
N VAL A 87 20.87 33.98 -19.97
CA VAL A 87 20.59 32.92 -20.96
C VAL A 87 19.17 33.10 -21.49
N GLU A 88 19.00 33.20 -22.81
CA GLU A 88 17.70 33.14 -23.50
C GLU A 88 17.24 31.68 -23.72
N PRO A 89 15.92 31.40 -23.77
CA PRO A 89 15.40 30.03 -23.84
C PRO A 89 15.50 29.42 -25.25
N LEU A 90 15.94 28.16 -25.32
CA LEU A 90 16.02 27.35 -26.54
C LEU A 90 14.62 26.91 -27.01
N ALA A 91 14.32 27.13 -28.29
CA ALA A 91 13.08 26.67 -28.94
C ALA A 91 13.22 25.24 -29.53
N CYS A 92 12.14 24.47 -29.51
CA CYS A 92 12.07 23.11 -30.08
C CYS A 92 12.15 23.10 -31.63
N PRO A 93 12.76 22.06 -32.23
CA PRO A 93 12.86 21.95 -33.69
C PRO A 93 11.54 21.54 -34.36
N SER A 94 11.38 21.92 -35.63
CA SER A 94 10.13 21.76 -36.39
C SER A 94 9.88 20.31 -36.88
N PRO A 95 8.61 19.95 -37.22
CA PRO A 95 8.19 18.60 -37.59
C PRO A 95 8.88 17.98 -38.82
N ALA A 96 9.53 18.78 -39.66
CA ALA A 96 10.23 18.28 -40.85
C ALA A 96 11.48 17.44 -40.51
N ALA A 97 12.07 17.63 -39.32
CA ALA A 97 13.25 16.89 -38.88
C ALA A 97 12.94 15.43 -38.44
N LEU A 98 11.67 15.12 -38.16
CA LEU A 98 11.25 13.79 -37.69
C LEU A 98 10.94 12.80 -38.82
N ALA A 99 10.90 13.24 -40.08
CA ALA A 99 10.47 12.42 -41.22
C ALA A 99 11.62 11.67 -41.94
N GLN A 100 12.88 11.78 -41.51
CA GLN A 100 14.03 11.14 -42.17
C GLN A 100 14.58 9.89 -41.46
N ALA A 101 13.94 9.42 -40.39
CA ALA A 101 14.37 8.21 -39.67
C ALA A 101 13.55 6.98 -40.11
N SER A 102 13.82 6.46 -41.31
CA SER A 102 13.32 5.14 -41.71
C SER A 102 14.19 4.47 -42.77
N GLU A 103 15.29 3.82 -42.34
CA GLU A 103 15.89 2.72 -43.09
C GLU A 103 16.09 1.51 -42.17
N PRO A 104 15.89 0.26 -42.65
CA PRO A 104 15.95 -0.94 -41.82
C PRO A 104 17.40 -1.32 -41.51
N ALA A 105 17.67 -1.66 -40.25
CA ALA A 105 18.98 -2.08 -39.77
C ALA A 105 19.44 -3.38 -40.47
N LYS A 106 20.60 -3.32 -41.15
CA LYS A 106 21.29 -4.50 -41.67
C LYS A 106 21.99 -5.22 -40.52
N VAL A 107 21.73 -6.51 -40.40
CA VAL A 107 22.50 -7.43 -39.54
C VAL A 107 23.94 -7.47 -40.04
N TYR A 108 24.88 -7.10 -39.18
CA TYR A 108 26.32 -7.18 -39.44
C TYR A 108 26.85 -8.46 -38.79
N GLU A 109 27.34 -9.41 -39.58
CA GLU A 109 28.13 -10.53 -39.07
C GLU A 109 29.50 -10.02 -38.61
N ASP A 110 29.84 -10.33 -37.35
CA ASP A 110 31.03 -9.85 -36.69
C ASP A 110 32.20 -10.83 -36.86
N THR A 111 33.25 -10.40 -37.55
CA THR A 111 34.53 -11.13 -37.65
C THR A 111 35.74 -10.25 -37.37
N HIS A 112 35.61 -9.21 -36.53
CA HIS A 112 36.75 -8.39 -36.14
C HIS A 112 36.98 -8.44 -34.63
N GLU A 113 38.17 -8.93 -34.25
CA GLU A 113 38.77 -8.70 -32.93
C GLU A 113 38.43 -7.29 -32.47
N HIS A 114 37.68 -7.20 -31.37
CA HIS A 114 37.20 -5.95 -30.80
C HIS A 114 38.37 -5.08 -30.35
N ASN A 115 38.93 -4.32 -31.29
CA ASN A 115 39.80 -3.22 -30.99
C ASN A 115 38.89 -2.05 -30.58
N ILE A 116 38.55 -2.00 -29.29
CA ILE A 116 37.81 -0.89 -28.69
C ILE A 116 38.57 0.39 -29.05
N PRO A 117 37.98 1.35 -29.78
CA PRO A 117 38.65 2.59 -30.12
C PRO A 117 39.09 3.26 -28.82
N ALA A 118 40.37 3.62 -28.72
CA ALA A 118 40.86 4.38 -27.56
C ALA A 118 40.03 5.66 -27.43
N CYS A 119 39.29 5.79 -26.32
CA CYS A 119 38.49 6.97 -26.04
C CYS A 119 39.41 8.21 -26.07
N ASN A 120 39.17 9.11 -27.00
CA ASN A 120 39.84 10.40 -27.01
C ASN A 120 39.35 11.16 -25.77
N ASN A 121 40.27 11.53 -24.87
CA ASN A 121 39.96 12.05 -23.54
C ASN A 121 39.23 13.42 -23.54
N SER A 122 38.94 13.98 -24.73
CA SER A 122 38.18 15.21 -24.96
C SER A 122 36.66 15.02 -24.97
N ASP A 123 36.17 13.78 -25.09
CA ASP A 123 34.74 13.50 -25.32
C ASP A 123 34.04 12.96 -24.06
N VAL A 124 34.77 12.83 -22.95
CA VAL A 124 34.24 12.36 -21.66
C VAL A 124 33.74 13.56 -20.85
N CYS A 125 32.46 13.52 -20.46
CA CYS A 125 31.90 14.54 -19.58
C CYS A 125 32.50 14.42 -18.17
N LEU A 126 33.24 15.45 -17.74
CA LEU A 126 33.83 15.53 -16.40
C LEU A 126 33.13 16.57 -15.51
N SER A 127 31.92 17.00 -15.88
CA SER A 127 31.11 17.82 -14.97
C SER A 127 30.78 17.02 -13.71
N LYS A 128 30.55 17.72 -12.60
CA LYS A 128 30.16 17.10 -11.32
C LYS A 128 28.97 16.13 -11.51
N ASP A 129 27.95 16.56 -12.23
CA ASP A 129 26.73 15.77 -12.42
C ASP A 129 26.97 14.50 -13.24
N CYS A 130 27.82 14.59 -14.28
CA CYS A 130 28.23 13.41 -15.05
C CYS A 130 29.02 12.41 -14.22
N VAL A 131 29.95 12.89 -13.38
CA VAL A 131 30.76 12.02 -12.53
C VAL A 131 29.91 11.33 -11.47
N VAL A 132 29.00 12.06 -10.82
CA VAL A 132 28.10 11.49 -9.81
C VAL A 132 27.13 10.50 -10.45
N GLY A 133 26.48 10.87 -11.56
CA GLY A 133 25.54 9.99 -12.25
C GLY A 133 26.20 8.71 -12.76
N ALA A 134 27.40 8.81 -13.35
CA ALA A 134 28.15 7.64 -13.78
C ALA A 134 28.56 6.74 -12.60
N ALA A 135 28.99 7.33 -11.47
CA ALA A 135 29.34 6.57 -10.27
C ALA A 135 28.13 5.83 -9.69
N ASP A 136 26.95 6.46 -9.67
CA ASP A 136 25.72 5.84 -9.19
C ASP A 136 25.30 4.64 -10.05
N VAL A 137 25.42 4.75 -11.37
CA VAL A 137 25.13 3.65 -12.31
C VAL A 137 26.14 2.52 -12.14
N LEU A 138 27.44 2.83 -12.12
CA LEU A 138 28.50 1.82 -12.01
C LEU A 138 28.49 1.08 -10.67
N ARG A 139 28.02 1.72 -9.59
CA ARG A 139 27.86 1.06 -8.29
C ARG A 139 26.84 -0.07 -8.35
N ASP A 140 25.78 0.08 -9.12
CA ASP A 140 24.64 -0.82 -9.10
C ASP A 140 24.75 -1.95 -10.14
N ILE A 141 25.53 -1.73 -11.22
CA ILE A 141 25.79 -2.72 -12.28
C ILE A 141 26.67 -3.87 -11.76
N ASP A 142 26.28 -5.11 -12.03
CA ASP A 142 27.10 -6.31 -11.87
C ASP A 142 27.72 -6.74 -13.22
N HIS A 143 29.00 -6.44 -13.40
CA HIS A 143 29.75 -6.78 -14.61
C HIS A 143 30.03 -8.28 -14.80
N ASN A 144 29.68 -9.14 -13.84
CA ASN A 144 29.84 -10.60 -13.98
C ASN A 144 28.67 -11.26 -14.72
N ILE A 145 27.59 -10.52 -14.96
CA ILE A 145 26.40 -10.98 -15.68
C ILE A 145 26.46 -10.52 -17.13
N ASP A 146 26.13 -11.40 -18.08
CA ASP A 146 25.94 -10.98 -19.46
C ASP A 146 24.62 -10.20 -19.58
N PRO A 147 24.64 -8.92 -20.02
CA PRO A 147 23.42 -8.14 -20.20
C PRO A 147 22.45 -8.75 -21.23
N CYS A 148 22.91 -9.61 -22.14
CA CYS A 148 22.06 -10.31 -23.11
C CYS A 148 21.32 -11.51 -22.48
N ASP A 149 21.82 -12.04 -21.35
CA ASP A 149 21.23 -13.17 -20.65
C ASP A 149 20.22 -12.70 -19.58
N ASP A 150 20.64 -11.76 -18.71
CA ASP A 150 19.78 -11.17 -17.68
C ASP A 150 20.13 -9.69 -17.46
N PHE A 151 19.44 -8.83 -18.20
CA PHE A 151 19.65 -7.39 -18.10
C PHE A 151 19.26 -6.81 -16.73
N PHE A 152 18.32 -7.45 -16.01
CA PHE A 152 17.93 -6.99 -14.68
C PHE A 152 19.05 -7.25 -13.68
N GLU A 153 19.63 -8.45 -13.67
CA GLU A 153 20.73 -8.76 -12.76
C GLU A 153 22.00 -7.99 -13.14
N TYR A 154 22.28 -7.81 -14.43
CA TYR A 154 23.39 -6.96 -14.88
C TYR A 154 23.25 -5.52 -14.38
N THR A 155 22.06 -4.92 -14.42
CA THR A 155 21.87 -3.50 -14.05
C THR A 155 21.61 -3.27 -12.56
N CYS A 156 20.98 -4.22 -11.87
CA CYS A 156 20.49 -4.06 -10.50
C CYS A 156 21.12 -5.02 -9.49
N GLY A 157 21.94 -6.00 -9.93
CA GLY A 157 22.44 -7.09 -9.09
C GLY A 157 23.18 -6.59 -7.85
N ASN A 158 24.09 -5.63 -8.02
CA ASN A 158 24.83 -5.06 -6.89
C ASN A 158 23.95 -4.21 -5.98
N TYR A 159 22.98 -3.47 -6.51
CA TYR A 159 22.01 -2.74 -5.69
C TYR A 159 21.19 -3.70 -4.82
N LYS A 160 20.64 -4.76 -5.41
CA LYS A 160 19.86 -5.79 -4.70
C LYS A 160 20.70 -6.48 -3.61
N ALA A 161 21.97 -6.77 -3.90
CA ALA A 161 22.88 -7.38 -2.93
C ALA A 161 23.22 -6.46 -1.75
N ALA A 162 23.35 -5.15 -2.00
CA ALA A 162 23.70 -4.16 -0.98
C ALA A 162 22.50 -3.67 -0.15
N ASN A 163 21.27 -3.82 -0.65
CA ASN A 163 20.05 -3.26 -0.05
C ASN A 163 19.07 -4.36 0.35
N ALA A 164 19.31 -4.97 1.51
CA ALA A 164 18.35 -5.88 2.12
C ALA A 164 17.07 -5.14 2.52
N ILE A 165 15.93 -5.82 2.43
CA ILE A 165 14.63 -5.28 2.87
C ILE A 165 14.65 -5.16 4.40
N PRO A 166 14.54 -3.96 4.99
CA PRO A 166 14.47 -3.78 6.44
C PRO A 166 13.18 -4.33 7.04
N ASP A 167 13.19 -4.59 8.35
CA ASP A 167 12.06 -5.19 9.08
C ASP A 167 10.76 -4.36 9.03
N ASP A 168 10.84 -3.05 8.81
CA ASP A 168 9.71 -2.14 8.72
C ASP A 168 9.13 -2.01 7.30
N ARG A 169 9.64 -2.78 6.33
CA ARG A 169 9.24 -2.68 4.92
C ARG A 169 8.95 -4.03 4.29
N SER A 170 8.07 -4.03 3.30
CA SER A 170 7.81 -5.20 2.45
C SER A 170 8.61 -5.18 1.14
N THR A 171 9.15 -4.02 0.75
CA THR A 171 9.90 -3.81 -0.50
C THR A 171 10.96 -2.72 -0.35
N VAL A 172 12.04 -2.83 -1.13
CA VAL A 172 13.06 -1.80 -1.30
C VAL A 172 13.39 -1.65 -2.78
N SER A 173 13.48 -0.41 -3.24
CA SER A 173 13.86 -0.06 -4.60
C SER A 173 14.45 1.36 -4.63
N ARG A 174 14.93 1.79 -5.80
CA ARG A 174 15.34 3.20 -6.01
C ARG A 174 14.24 4.20 -5.70
N PHE A 175 12.97 3.83 -5.85
CA PHE A 175 11.85 4.70 -5.45
C PHE A 175 11.74 4.81 -3.93
N SER A 176 12.10 3.78 -3.19
CA SER A 176 12.19 3.81 -1.73
C SER A 176 13.30 4.75 -1.26
N ASP A 177 14.47 4.72 -1.91
CA ASP A 177 15.57 5.66 -1.62
C ASP A 177 15.12 7.12 -1.78
N LEU A 178 14.43 7.41 -2.90
CA LEU A 178 13.90 8.74 -3.19
C LEU A 178 12.80 9.14 -2.18
N PHE A 179 11.91 8.21 -1.85
CA PHE A 179 10.87 8.44 -0.85
C PHE A 179 11.49 8.82 0.50
N ASP A 180 12.53 8.10 0.94
CA ASP A 180 13.21 8.36 2.21
C ASP A 180 13.92 9.71 2.23
N ALA A 181 14.62 10.06 1.14
CA ALA A 181 15.25 11.36 1.00
C ALA A 181 14.22 12.50 1.07
N ASN A 182 13.08 12.34 0.38
CA ASN A 182 11.99 13.31 0.43
C ASN A 182 11.33 13.38 1.81
N ALA A 183 11.12 12.24 2.48
CA ALA A 183 10.57 12.19 3.82
C ALA A 183 11.44 12.92 4.84
N GLN A 184 12.78 12.85 4.70
CA GLN A 184 13.70 13.61 5.54
C GLN A 184 13.58 15.13 5.32
N VAL A 185 13.44 15.57 4.06
CA VAL A 185 13.21 16.99 3.74
C VAL A 185 11.86 17.46 4.29
N LEU A 186 10.79 16.70 4.07
CA LEU A 186 9.46 17.02 4.60
C LEU A 186 9.45 17.08 6.12
N ARG A 187 10.10 16.12 6.79
CA ARG A 187 10.27 16.13 8.23
C ARG A 187 10.99 17.39 8.71
N SER A 188 12.09 17.77 8.05
CA SER A 188 12.81 19.00 8.34
C SER A 188 11.92 20.24 8.24
N ILE A 189 11.04 20.29 7.24
CA ILE A 189 10.10 21.40 7.06
C ILE A 189 9.09 21.43 8.21
N LEU A 190 8.46 20.29 8.51
CA LEU A 190 7.40 20.18 9.51
C LEU A 190 7.88 20.32 10.97
N GLU A 191 9.15 19.97 11.25
CA GLU A 191 9.79 20.16 12.55
C GLU A 191 10.34 21.58 12.74
N THR A 192 10.42 22.38 11.68
CA THR A 192 10.80 23.78 11.80
C THR A 192 9.64 24.54 12.46
N PRO A 193 9.88 25.34 13.51
CA PRO A 193 8.83 26.12 14.15
C PRO A 193 8.08 26.97 13.11
N GLY A 194 6.75 26.86 13.10
CA GLY A 194 5.89 27.72 12.27
C GLY A 194 5.93 29.17 12.77
N GLU A 195 5.43 30.09 11.95
CA GLU A 195 5.24 31.47 12.40
C GLU A 195 4.24 31.54 13.56
N THR A 196 4.52 32.37 14.56
CA THR A 196 3.70 32.44 15.78
C THR A 196 2.37 33.16 15.58
N ALA A 197 2.19 33.86 14.44
CA ALA A 197 0.99 34.61 14.10
C ALA A 197 0.78 34.63 12.57
N PRO A 198 0.29 33.53 11.97
CA PRO A 198 0.01 33.48 10.53
C PRO A 198 -1.03 34.53 10.16
N ALA A 199 -0.68 35.42 9.22
CA ALA A 199 -1.49 36.53 8.75
C ALA A 199 -2.08 36.29 7.35
N THR A 200 -1.47 35.40 6.55
CA THR A 200 -1.95 35.03 5.21
C THR A 200 -2.57 33.63 5.19
N GLU A 201 -3.39 33.34 4.17
CA GLU A 201 -3.96 32.00 3.96
C GLU A 201 -2.87 30.92 3.78
N LEU A 202 -1.78 31.28 3.11
CA LEU A 202 -0.63 30.39 2.94
C LEU A 202 0.03 30.09 4.29
N GLU A 203 0.28 31.12 5.10
CA GLU A 203 0.85 30.94 6.45
C GLU A 203 -0.06 30.10 7.35
N MET A 204 -1.38 30.32 7.30
CA MET A 204 -2.36 29.52 8.04
C MET A 204 -2.35 28.04 7.60
N THR A 205 -2.21 27.80 6.29
CA THR A 205 -2.13 26.43 5.75
C THR A 205 -0.85 25.72 6.21
N ILE A 206 0.28 26.42 6.23
CA ILE A 206 1.57 25.89 6.71
C ILE A 206 1.50 25.61 8.22
N ASP A 207 0.96 26.55 9.01
CA ASP A 207 0.76 26.37 10.45
C ASP A 207 -0.16 25.17 10.78
N LEU A 208 -1.23 24.96 10.00
CA LEU A 208 -2.08 23.78 10.13
C LEU A 208 -1.30 22.49 9.88
N ALA A 209 -0.45 22.43 8.85
CA ALA A 209 0.38 21.27 8.56
C ALA A 209 1.37 20.97 9.71
N HIS A 210 1.97 22.00 10.30
CA HIS A 210 2.87 21.84 11.46
C HIS A 210 2.13 21.31 12.68
N LYS A 211 0.97 21.89 13.01
CA LYS A 211 0.13 21.43 14.13
C LYS A 211 -0.36 20.00 13.93
N TYR A 212 -0.75 19.64 12.71
CA TYR A 212 -1.16 18.27 12.38
C TYR A 212 -0.01 17.29 12.59
N TYR A 213 1.19 17.59 12.08
CA TYR A 213 2.39 16.79 12.32
C TYR A 213 2.70 16.66 13.82
N GLN A 214 2.71 17.77 14.57
CA GLN A 214 2.97 17.76 16.01
C GLN A 214 1.94 16.90 16.77
N SER A 215 0.66 16.96 16.39
CA SER A 215 -0.37 16.13 17.01
C SER A 215 -0.16 14.63 16.78
N CYS A 216 0.40 14.24 15.63
CA CYS A 216 0.75 12.85 15.33
C CYS A 216 2.00 12.40 16.09
N MET A 217 2.96 13.31 16.32
CA MET A 217 4.24 13.00 16.96
C MET A 217 4.20 13.05 18.50
N ASP A 218 3.15 13.61 19.10
CA ASP A 218 2.94 13.65 20.55
C ASP A 218 2.45 12.30 21.11
N VAL A 219 3.36 11.32 21.07
CA VAL A 219 3.11 9.96 21.56
C VAL A 219 2.82 9.94 23.06
N ASP A 220 3.39 10.86 23.84
CA ASP A 220 3.13 10.95 25.28
C ASP A 220 1.65 11.27 25.56
N THR A 221 1.06 12.21 24.80
CA THR A 221 -0.38 12.49 24.90
C THR A 221 -1.22 11.32 24.40
N LEU A 222 -0.82 10.65 23.31
CA LEU A 222 -1.53 9.48 22.78
C LEU A 222 -1.57 8.32 23.78
N GLU A 223 -0.46 8.02 24.45
CA GLU A 223 -0.38 6.97 25.49
C GLU A 223 -1.12 7.35 26.78
N ALA A 224 -1.21 8.65 27.09
CA ALA A 224 -2.01 9.14 28.21
C ALA A 224 -3.52 9.02 27.95
N VAL A 225 -3.96 9.14 26.69
CA VAL A 225 -5.32 8.82 26.27
C VAL A 225 -5.42 7.30 26.15
N SER A 226 -5.90 6.63 27.22
CA SER A 226 -6.02 5.17 27.21
C SER A 226 -6.82 4.67 25.99
N SER A 227 -6.55 3.44 25.55
CA SER A 227 -7.26 2.81 24.44
C SER A 227 -8.78 2.84 24.65
N GLU A 228 -9.25 2.67 25.89
CA GLU A 228 -10.68 2.77 26.23
C GLU A 228 -11.23 4.19 26.03
N GLY A 229 -10.44 5.21 26.35
CA GLY A 229 -10.79 6.61 26.16
C GLY A 229 -10.92 6.98 24.67
N LEU A 230 -10.02 6.44 23.84
CA LEU A 230 -10.09 6.60 22.39
C LEU A 230 -11.30 5.85 21.82
N ILE A 231 -11.49 4.58 22.17
CA ILE A 231 -12.62 3.76 21.71
C ILE A 231 -13.96 4.37 22.11
N ALA A 232 -14.07 4.98 23.30
CA ALA A 232 -15.28 5.67 23.71
C ALA A 232 -15.63 6.87 22.80
N GLN A 233 -14.64 7.58 22.28
CA GLN A 233 -14.83 8.67 21.32
C GLN A 233 -15.27 8.16 19.95
N TRP A 234 -14.76 6.99 19.54
CA TRP A 234 -15.09 6.36 18.26
C TRP A 234 -16.37 5.53 18.30
N ARG A 235 -16.93 5.27 19.49
CA ARG A 235 -18.14 4.44 19.66
C ARG A 235 -19.32 4.84 18.76
N PRO A 236 -19.63 6.13 18.54
CA PRO A 236 -20.71 6.53 17.64
C PRO A 236 -20.52 6.08 16.19
N ILE A 237 -19.29 5.78 15.77
CA ILE A 237 -18.95 5.38 14.41
C ILE A 237 -18.51 3.91 14.24
N ILE A 238 -18.34 3.17 15.34
CA ILE A 238 -17.98 1.74 15.31
C ILE A 238 -19.06 0.83 15.93
N GLN A 239 -20.12 1.40 16.49
CA GLN A 239 -21.20 0.64 17.10
C GLN A 239 -22.55 1.22 16.70
N TYR A 240 -23.22 0.55 15.77
CA TYR A 240 -24.53 0.94 15.28
C TYR A 240 -25.63 0.02 15.80
N ASP A 241 -26.82 0.59 16.03
CA ASP A 241 -28.03 -0.19 16.29
C ASP A 241 -28.98 -0.02 15.12
N LEU A 242 -28.99 -1.00 14.22
CA LEU A 242 -29.89 -1.04 13.05
C LEU A 242 -31.37 -1.23 13.43
N LYS A 243 -31.71 -1.28 14.73
CA LYS A 243 -33.10 -1.14 15.21
C LYS A 243 -33.52 0.32 15.38
N GLN A 244 -32.56 1.22 15.58
CA GLN A 244 -32.78 2.66 15.81
C GLN A 244 -32.56 3.48 14.55
N SER A 245 -31.74 2.99 13.61
CA SER A 245 -31.49 3.59 12.30
C SER A 245 -31.67 2.56 11.18
N THR A 246 -31.94 3.02 9.97
CA THR A 246 -31.92 2.15 8.78
C THR A 246 -30.49 1.94 8.29
N LEU A 247 -30.22 0.81 7.62
CA LEU A 247 -28.91 0.57 7.00
C LEU A 247 -28.51 1.72 6.07
N THR A 248 -29.46 2.22 5.28
CA THR A 248 -29.28 3.37 4.38
C THR A 248 -28.76 4.61 5.10
N GLN A 249 -29.41 4.99 6.20
CA GLN A 249 -29.01 6.18 6.97
C GLN A 249 -27.63 5.99 7.60
N THR A 250 -27.36 4.82 8.18
CA THR A 250 -26.05 4.50 8.77
C THR A 250 -24.93 4.56 7.73
N VAL A 251 -25.13 3.99 6.54
CA VAL A 251 -24.13 4.05 5.46
C VAL A 251 -23.92 5.48 4.96
N ALA A 252 -24.97 6.32 4.90
CA ALA A 252 -24.84 7.73 4.56
C ALA A 252 -24.02 8.51 5.60
N GLU A 253 -24.29 8.32 6.90
CA GLU A 253 -23.55 8.94 8.00
C GLU A 253 -22.06 8.54 7.98
N LEU A 254 -21.79 7.26 7.72
CA LEU A 254 -20.43 6.75 7.58
C LEU A 254 -19.72 7.33 6.35
N THR A 255 -20.43 7.43 5.21
CA THR A 255 -19.90 8.04 3.99
C THR A 255 -19.52 9.50 4.21
N LEU A 256 -20.35 10.28 4.91
CA LEU A 256 -20.06 11.67 5.29
C LEU A 256 -18.88 11.77 6.27
N SER A 257 -18.62 10.72 7.04
CA SER A 257 -17.46 10.60 7.93
C SER A 257 -16.20 10.08 7.23
N GLY A 258 -16.26 9.86 5.91
CA GLY A 258 -15.15 9.36 5.09
C GLY A 258 -14.93 7.84 5.16
N ILE A 259 -15.82 7.10 5.82
CA ILE A 259 -15.74 5.64 5.94
C ILE A 259 -16.58 5.01 4.81
N ARG A 260 -15.96 4.14 4.01
CA ARG A 260 -16.59 3.53 2.83
C ARG A 260 -17.11 2.14 3.18
N HIS A 261 -18.34 1.84 2.80
CA HIS A 261 -19.01 0.56 3.09
C HIS A 261 -19.77 0.06 1.87
N PHE A 262 -19.71 -1.25 1.59
CA PHE A 262 -20.45 -1.99 0.57
C PHE A 262 -20.30 -1.52 -0.88
N PHE A 263 -19.95 -0.27 -1.15
CA PHE A 263 -19.70 0.31 -2.45
C PHE A 263 -18.92 1.63 -2.27
N LYS A 264 -18.49 2.22 -3.38
CA LYS A 264 -17.78 3.49 -3.40
C LYS A 264 -18.60 4.52 -4.14
N VAL A 265 -18.66 5.74 -3.59
CA VAL A 265 -19.17 6.92 -4.28
C VAL A 265 -18.01 7.86 -4.51
N GLU A 266 -17.76 8.21 -5.77
CA GLU A 266 -16.67 9.11 -6.13
C GLU A 266 -17.16 10.17 -7.11
N VAL A 267 -16.53 11.35 -7.04
CA VAL A 267 -16.79 12.45 -7.98
C VAL A 267 -15.57 12.58 -8.87
N PHE A 268 -15.76 12.35 -10.17
CA PHE A 268 -14.71 12.52 -11.18
C PHE A 268 -15.29 13.24 -12.41
N SER A 269 -14.42 13.65 -13.33
CA SER A 269 -14.85 14.12 -14.64
C SER A 269 -15.65 13.04 -15.37
N ASP A 270 -16.73 13.42 -16.06
CA ASP A 270 -17.51 12.49 -16.89
C ASP A 270 -16.63 11.98 -18.05
N PHE A 271 -16.46 10.67 -18.20
CA PHE A 271 -15.58 10.10 -19.23
C PHE A 271 -15.97 10.51 -20.66
N LYS A 272 -17.23 10.87 -20.90
CA LYS A 272 -17.69 11.36 -22.21
C LYS A 272 -17.83 12.89 -22.28
N GLU A 273 -17.76 13.58 -21.15
CA GLU A 273 -17.90 15.04 -21.06
C GLU A 273 -16.96 15.60 -19.97
N ALA A 274 -15.67 15.66 -20.25
CA ALA A 274 -14.65 16.01 -19.26
C ALA A 274 -14.78 17.43 -18.65
N THR A 275 -15.61 18.30 -19.24
CA THR A 275 -15.89 19.66 -18.74
C THR A 275 -16.85 19.68 -17.55
N ARG A 276 -17.43 18.55 -17.16
CA ARG A 276 -18.29 18.43 -15.98
C ARG A 276 -17.89 17.25 -15.11
N ASN A 277 -18.23 17.36 -13.83
CA ASN A 277 -18.13 16.26 -12.90
C ASN A 277 -19.37 15.36 -12.98
N ALA A 278 -19.19 14.09 -12.65
CA ALA A 278 -20.23 13.10 -12.51
C ALA A 278 -19.97 12.27 -11.24
N LEU A 279 -21.05 11.72 -10.69
CA LEU A 279 -21.00 10.75 -9.60
C LEU A 279 -20.79 9.35 -10.18
N TYR A 280 -19.83 8.64 -9.62
CA TYR A 280 -19.50 7.26 -9.96
C TYR A 280 -19.83 6.36 -8.77
N LEU A 281 -20.51 5.25 -9.06
CA LEU A 281 -20.77 4.16 -8.11
C LEU A 281 -19.92 2.95 -8.49
N GLY A 282 -19.01 2.57 -7.61
CA GLY A 282 -18.11 1.43 -7.78
C GLY A 282 -18.32 0.34 -6.74
N GLN A 283 -17.79 -0.86 -7.03
CA GLN A 283 -17.75 -1.95 -6.06
C GLN A 283 -16.96 -1.58 -4.80
N ALA A 284 -17.26 -2.22 -3.67
CA ALA A 284 -16.51 -2.03 -2.43
C ALA A 284 -15.01 -2.27 -2.62
N SER A 285 -14.20 -1.68 -1.74
CA SER A 285 -12.88 -2.24 -1.42
C SER A 285 -13.09 -3.30 -0.34
N GLY A 286 -12.53 -4.49 -0.52
CA GLY A 286 -12.34 -5.41 0.62
C GLY A 286 -11.26 -4.88 1.56
N LEU A 287 -11.18 -5.43 2.77
CA LEU A 287 -10.06 -5.17 3.69
C LEU A 287 -8.81 -5.96 3.29
N LEU A 288 -8.98 -7.06 2.55
CA LEU A 288 -7.87 -7.74 1.88
C LEU A 288 -7.61 -7.15 0.48
N PRO A 289 -6.35 -7.18 -0.01
CA PRO A 289 -5.98 -6.48 -1.24
C PRO A 289 -6.71 -6.95 -2.51
N ASP A 290 -7.10 -8.23 -2.57
CA ASP A 290 -7.77 -8.85 -3.70
C ASP A 290 -8.65 -10.02 -3.21
N PRO A 291 -9.79 -10.33 -3.88
CA PRO A 291 -10.66 -11.45 -3.53
C PRO A 291 -9.95 -12.80 -3.39
N SER A 292 -8.86 -13.04 -4.12
CA SER A 292 -8.07 -14.28 -4.01
C SER A 292 -7.48 -14.51 -2.61
N TYR A 293 -7.25 -13.46 -1.82
CA TYR A 293 -6.69 -13.57 -0.46
C TYR A 293 -7.64 -14.28 0.52
N TYR A 294 -8.96 -14.21 0.31
CA TYR A 294 -9.94 -14.88 1.18
C TYR A 294 -9.89 -16.41 1.08
N ALA A 295 -9.26 -16.94 0.02
CA ALA A 295 -9.02 -18.37 -0.18
C ALA A 295 -7.67 -18.85 0.38
N MET A 296 -6.76 -17.95 0.76
CA MET A 296 -5.43 -18.31 1.25
C MET A 296 -5.44 -18.54 2.76
N ASP A 297 -5.13 -19.77 3.20
CA ASP A 297 -5.27 -20.18 4.60
C ASP A 297 -4.54 -19.26 5.59
N ASN A 298 -3.27 -18.95 5.32
CA ASN A 298 -2.46 -18.11 6.19
C ASN A 298 -3.00 -16.67 6.33
N HIS A 299 -3.51 -16.09 5.25
CA HIS A 299 -4.05 -14.72 5.26
C HIS A 299 -5.42 -14.68 5.93
N ARG A 300 -6.29 -15.64 5.62
CA ARG A 300 -7.58 -15.81 6.29
C ARG A 300 -7.40 -15.94 7.79
N ASP A 301 -6.54 -16.86 8.23
CA ASP A 301 -6.40 -17.17 9.66
C ASP A 301 -5.80 -15.98 10.42
N ALA A 302 -4.83 -15.26 9.81
CA ALA A 302 -4.31 -14.01 10.36
C ALA A 302 -5.38 -12.91 10.44
N TYR A 303 -6.22 -12.79 9.42
CA TYR A 303 -7.26 -11.78 9.36
C TYR A 303 -8.39 -12.04 10.37
N VAL A 304 -8.84 -13.29 10.50
CA VAL A 304 -9.81 -13.67 11.55
C VAL A 304 -9.23 -13.42 12.94
N SER A 305 -7.95 -13.75 13.16
CA SER A 305 -7.26 -13.43 14.43
C SER A 305 -7.20 -11.94 14.72
N PHE A 306 -7.00 -11.12 13.67
CA PHE A 306 -7.05 -9.65 13.79
C PHE A 306 -8.45 -9.15 14.16
N ILE A 307 -9.51 -9.68 13.56
CA ILE A 307 -10.90 -9.33 13.92
C ILE A 307 -11.18 -9.67 15.40
N VAL A 308 -10.73 -10.84 15.88
CA VAL A 308 -10.88 -11.21 17.30
C VAL A 308 -10.20 -10.19 18.23
N GLN A 309 -8.98 -9.76 17.91
CA GLN A 309 -8.27 -8.74 18.69
C GLN A 309 -9.00 -7.40 18.67
N LEU A 310 -9.55 -6.98 17.52
CA LEU A 310 -10.36 -5.76 17.45
C LEU A 310 -11.60 -5.87 18.32
N PHE A 311 -12.27 -7.03 18.33
CA PHE A 311 -13.42 -7.27 19.20
C PHE A 311 -13.07 -7.23 20.68
N GLU A 312 -11.91 -7.77 21.07
CA GLU A 312 -11.42 -7.72 22.46
C GLU A 312 -11.12 -6.29 22.90
N LEU A 313 -10.48 -5.50 22.04
CA LEU A 313 -10.14 -4.10 22.33
C LEU A 313 -11.40 -3.23 22.42
N THR A 314 -12.29 -3.35 21.44
CA THR A 314 -13.43 -2.43 21.28
C THR A 314 -14.68 -2.84 22.04
N GLY A 315 -14.84 -4.13 22.33
CA GLY A 315 -16.04 -4.71 22.94
C GLY A 315 -17.25 -4.79 22.02
N ILE A 316 -17.11 -4.49 20.71
CA ILE A 316 -18.25 -4.44 19.77
C ILE A 316 -18.90 -5.81 19.55
N SER A 317 -18.17 -6.90 19.77
CA SER A 317 -18.75 -8.25 19.71
C SER A 317 -19.80 -8.46 20.81
N GLY A 318 -19.80 -7.64 21.88
CA GLY A 318 -20.75 -7.72 22.97
C GLY A 318 -20.64 -8.99 23.82
N THR A 319 -19.49 -9.68 23.78
CA THR A 319 -19.20 -10.87 24.57
C THR A 319 -17.75 -10.89 25.03
N SER A 320 -17.50 -11.33 26.26
CA SER A 320 -16.16 -11.62 26.77
C SER A 320 -15.79 -13.11 26.65
N ASP A 321 -16.72 -13.94 26.14
CA ASP A 321 -16.46 -15.36 25.91
C ASP A 321 -15.65 -15.54 24.62
N MET A 322 -14.47 -16.16 24.75
CA MET A 322 -13.52 -16.29 23.64
C MET A 322 -14.07 -17.14 22.49
N GLU A 323 -14.83 -18.19 22.77
CA GLU A 323 -15.39 -19.07 21.74
C GLU A 323 -16.48 -18.33 20.93
N GLN A 324 -17.37 -17.62 21.62
CA GLN A 324 -18.37 -16.78 20.97
C GLN A 324 -17.74 -15.62 20.19
N ASN A 325 -16.63 -15.07 20.69
CA ASN A 325 -15.91 -14.00 20.00
C ASN A 325 -15.30 -14.49 18.69
N ALA A 326 -14.66 -15.67 18.71
CA ALA A 326 -14.09 -16.31 17.54
C ALA A 326 -15.16 -16.70 16.49
N LEU A 327 -16.32 -17.19 16.94
CA LEU A 327 -17.44 -17.49 16.05
C LEU A 327 -17.95 -16.24 15.32
N LYS A 328 -18.17 -15.14 16.04
CA LYS A 328 -18.58 -13.85 15.44
C LYS A 328 -17.55 -13.30 14.47
N ALA A 329 -16.26 -13.43 14.80
CA ALA A 329 -15.18 -12.99 13.92
C ALA A 329 -15.20 -13.77 12.60
N LYS A 330 -15.48 -15.08 12.68
CA LYS A 330 -15.66 -15.92 11.50
C LYS A 330 -16.91 -15.54 10.71
N GLU A 331 -18.03 -15.25 11.37
CA GLU A 331 -19.27 -14.80 10.69
C GLU A 331 -19.06 -13.48 9.94
N LEU A 332 -18.35 -12.51 10.56
CA LEU A 332 -17.98 -11.26 9.91
C LEU A 332 -17.05 -11.49 8.71
N PHE A 333 -16.05 -12.36 8.87
CA PHE A 333 -15.16 -12.75 7.76
C PHE A 333 -15.94 -13.41 6.61
N ASP A 334 -16.84 -14.35 6.90
CA ASP A 334 -17.64 -15.05 5.89
C ASP A 334 -18.57 -14.07 5.14
N PHE A 335 -19.13 -13.08 5.86
CA PHE A 335 -19.91 -12.01 5.26
C PHE A 335 -19.06 -11.13 4.34
N GLU A 336 -17.90 -10.66 4.78
CA GLU A 336 -17.01 -9.87 3.93
C GLU A 336 -16.53 -10.66 2.72
N LYS A 337 -16.23 -11.95 2.89
CA LYS A 337 -15.90 -12.86 1.80
C LYS A 337 -17.04 -12.92 0.77
N SER A 338 -18.29 -12.97 1.21
CA SER A 338 -19.44 -12.95 0.27
C SER A 338 -19.48 -11.67 -0.57
N LEU A 339 -19.07 -10.53 0.00
CA LEU A 339 -18.92 -9.27 -0.75
C LEU A 339 -17.75 -9.32 -1.73
N ALA A 340 -16.64 -9.98 -1.37
CA ALA A 340 -15.50 -10.18 -2.25
C ALA A 340 -15.84 -11.12 -3.42
N ASP A 341 -16.61 -12.18 -3.19
CA ASP A 341 -16.99 -13.18 -4.20
C ASP A 341 -17.86 -12.59 -5.34
N ILE A 342 -18.51 -11.44 -5.10
CA ILE A 342 -19.33 -10.76 -6.11
C ILE A 342 -18.59 -9.63 -6.84
N GLN A 343 -17.36 -9.31 -6.43
CA GLN A 343 -16.54 -8.30 -7.08
C GLN A 343 -16.12 -8.74 -8.48
N VAL A 344 -16.06 -7.78 -9.40
CA VAL A 344 -15.51 -8.03 -10.73
C VAL A 344 -13.98 -7.90 -10.65
N PRO A 345 -13.21 -8.79 -11.31
CA PRO A 345 -11.75 -8.76 -11.29
C PRO A 345 -11.17 -7.45 -11.84
N PRO A 346 -10.01 -7.00 -11.34
CA PRO A 346 -9.38 -5.74 -11.78
C PRO A 346 -9.11 -5.65 -13.29
N VAL A 347 -8.94 -6.78 -13.98
CA VAL A 347 -8.70 -6.81 -15.43
C VAL A 347 -9.92 -6.31 -16.21
N GLU A 348 -11.13 -6.68 -15.79
CA GLU A 348 -12.38 -6.25 -16.43
C GLU A 348 -12.65 -4.76 -16.17
N LEU A 349 -12.20 -4.24 -15.02
CA LEU A 349 -12.31 -2.82 -14.67
C LEU A 349 -11.39 -1.91 -15.50
N ARG A 350 -10.54 -2.45 -16.38
CA ARG A 350 -9.63 -1.68 -17.24
C ARG A 350 -10.26 -1.24 -18.55
N ASP A 351 -11.43 -1.76 -18.93
CA ASP A 351 -12.14 -1.30 -20.13
C ASP A 351 -13.01 -0.07 -19.79
N PRO A 352 -12.60 1.15 -20.18
CA PRO A 352 -13.31 2.37 -19.84
C PRO A 352 -14.68 2.48 -20.52
N ILE A 353 -14.93 1.71 -21.59
CA ILE A 353 -16.23 1.68 -22.27
C ILE A 353 -17.18 0.76 -21.51
N ALA A 354 -16.70 -0.42 -21.09
CA ALA A 354 -17.52 -1.40 -20.37
C ALA A 354 -17.97 -0.91 -18.98
N ILE A 355 -17.12 -0.15 -18.28
CA ILE A 355 -17.45 0.40 -16.95
C ILE A 355 -18.25 1.70 -17.00
N TYR A 356 -18.56 2.24 -18.19
CA TYR A 356 -19.33 3.48 -18.32
C TYR A 356 -20.81 3.17 -18.50
N ASN A 357 -21.53 2.96 -17.39
CA ASN A 357 -22.97 2.65 -17.38
C ASN A 357 -23.78 3.78 -16.71
N PRO A 358 -24.02 4.90 -17.43
CA PRO A 358 -24.84 5.99 -16.91
C PRO A 358 -26.31 5.60 -16.77
N MET A 359 -26.88 5.72 -15.57
CA MET A 359 -28.29 5.40 -15.30
C MET A 359 -28.93 6.33 -14.27
N PRO A 360 -30.26 6.55 -14.34
CA PRO A 360 -31.03 7.16 -13.27
C PRO A 360 -30.86 6.41 -11.95
N ILE A 361 -30.92 7.09 -10.80
CA ILE A 361 -30.86 6.41 -9.50
C ILE A 361 -32.02 5.42 -9.32
N SER A 362 -33.18 5.72 -9.90
CA SER A 362 -34.35 4.83 -9.88
C SER A 362 -34.11 3.48 -10.56
N ASP A 363 -33.10 3.39 -11.42
CA ASP A 363 -32.80 2.21 -12.22
C ASP A 363 -31.71 1.34 -11.55
N ILE A 364 -31.08 1.84 -10.48
CA ILE A 364 -30.19 1.04 -9.66
C ILE A 364 -31.04 -0.01 -8.94
N PRO A 365 -30.65 -1.29 -8.97
CA PRO A 365 -31.36 -2.33 -8.24
C PRO A 365 -31.55 -1.91 -6.77
N ALA A 366 -32.81 -1.81 -6.35
CA ALA A 366 -33.19 -1.50 -4.99
C ALA A 366 -33.84 -2.73 -4.37
N SER A 367 -33.40 -3.14 -3.18
CA SER A 367 -34.13 -4.08 -2.33
C SER A 367 -34.76 -3.37 -1.14
N ALA A 368 -35.46 -4.13 -0.30
CA ALA A 368 -35.94 -3.61 0.98
C ALA A 368 -34.79 -3.29 1.96
N ALA A 369 -33.55 -3.72 1.68
CA ALA A 369 -32.41 -3.55 2.58
C ALA A 369 -31.72 -2.19 2.43
N PHE A 370 -31.64 -1.65 1.20
CA PHE A 370 -30.93 -0.40 0.92
C PHE A 370 -31.68 0.47 -0.09
N ASP A 371 -31.75 1.77 0.20
CA ASP A 371 -32.43 2.77 -0.63
C ASP A 371 -31.42 3.80 -1.14
N PHE A 372 -31.01 3.68 -2.40
CA PHE A 372 -30.04 4.58 -3.01
C PHE A 372 -30.54 6.02 -3.11
N ALA A 373 -31.84 6.25 -3.32
CA ALA A 373 -32.38 7.61 -3.38
C ALA A 373 -32.29 8.28 -2.01
N ALA A 374 -32.77 7.60 -0.96
CA ALA A 374 -32.65 8.08 0.41
C ALA A 374 -31.19 8.24 0.86
N PHE A 375 -30.29 7.37 0.40
CA PHE A 375 -28.85 7.50 0.63
C PHE A 375 -28.30 8.81 0.02
N PHE A 376 -28.54 9.08 -1.25
CA PHE A 376 -28.05 10.31 -1.90
C PHE A 376 -28.70 11.58 -1.32
N ASP A 377 -29.97 11.52 -0.93
CA ASP A 377 -30.65 12.61 -0.23
C ASP A 377 -29.98 12.91 1.14
N ALA A 378 -29.60 11.86 1.88
CA ALA A 378 -28.93 11.98 3.17
C ALA A 378 -27.50 12.56 3.07
N LEU A 379 -26.84 12.45 1.91
CA LEU A 379 -25.55 13.09 1.68
C LEU A 379 -25.63 14.62 1.57
N ASN A 380 -26.84 15.20 1.43
CA ASN A 380 -27.09 16.63 1.36
C ASN A 380 -26.17 17.35 0.34
N LEU A 381 -26.07 16.77 -0.85
CA LEU A 381 -25.23 17.30 -1.93
C LEU A 381 -25.76 18.66 -2.43
N PRO A 382 -24.90 19.53 -2.97
CA PRO A 382 -25.30 20.89 -3.41
C PRO A 382 -26.37 20.91 -4.52
N ALA A 383 -26.59 19.78 -5.20
CA ALA A 383 -27.59 19.62 -6.24
C ALA A 383 -28.25 18.24 -6.11
N PRO A 384 -29.52 18.10 -6.51
CA PRO A 384 -30.18 16.80 -6.61
C PRO A 384 -29.39 15.85 -7.49
N VAL A 385 -29.33 14.59 -7.09
CA VAL A 385 -28.73 13.54 -7.91
C VAL A 385 -29.87 12.86 -8.66
N ASP A 386 -29.91 13.06 -9.97
CA ASP A 386 -30.87 12.36 -10.84
C ASP A 386 -30.23 11.14 -11.51
N LYS A 387 -28.91 11.16 -11.68
CA LYS A 387 -28.15 10.24 -12.51
C LYS A 387 -26.77 9.98 -11.94
N VAL A 388 -26.33 8.74 -12.05
CA VAL A 388 -25.00 8.27 -11.66
C VAL A 388 -24.39 7.41 -12.76
N ILE A 389 -23.07 7.26 -12.76
CA ILE A 389 -22.36 6.30 -13.61
C ILE A 389 -22.02 5.09 -12.76
N VAL A 390 -22.65 3.95 -13.04
CA VAL A 390 -22.41 2.71 -12.32
C VAL A 390 -21.28 1.94 -13.00
N LEU A 391 -20.18 1.73 -12.30
CA LEU A 391 -19.00 1.06 -12.88
C LEU A 391 -19.29 -0.43 -13.16
N VAL A 392 -20.03 -1.09 -12.25
CA VAL A 392 -20.30 -2.52 -12.31
C VAL A 392 -21.75 -2.81 -11.94
N PRO A 393 -22.72 -2.72 -12.87
CA PRO A 393 -24.14 -2.90 -12.54
C PRO A 393 -24.46 -4.25 -11.87
N VAL A 394 -23.86 -5.34 -12.36
CA VAL A 394 -24.06 -6.69 -11.83
C VAL A 394 -23.61 -6.85 -10.37
N TYR A 395 -22.66 -6.02 -9.91
CA TYR A 395 -22.24 -6.00 -8.52
C TYR A 395 -23.38 -5.56 -7.61
N PHE A 396 -24.08 -4.49 -7.99
CA PHE A 396 -25.19 -3.94 -7.21
C PHE A 396 -26.40 -4.88 -7.17
N GLU A 397 -26.69 -5.59 -8.26
CA GLU A 397 -27.71 -6.65 -8.26
C GLU A 397 -27.43 -7.74 -7.21
N LYS A 398 -26.18 -8.19 -7.12
CA LYS A 398 -25.76 -9.23 -6.16
C LYS A 398 -25.62 -8.69 -4.74
N LEU A 399 -25.16 -7.45 -4.59
CA LEU A 399 -25.00 -6.79 -3.29
C LEU A 399 -26.33 -6.73 -2.55
N GLU A 400 -27.40 -6.31 -3.23
CA GLU A 400 -28.73 -6.22 -2.63
C GLU A 400 -29.22 -7.57 -2.09
N ALA A 401 -28.91 -8.68 -2.77
CA ALA A 401 -29.24 -10.01 -2.29
C ALA A 401 -28.46 -10.38 -1.02
N ILE A 402 -27.18 -9.99 -0.92
CA ILE A 402 -26.34 -10.21 0.26
C ILE A 402 -26.84 -9.37 1.44
N LEU A 403 -27.08 -8.07 1.23
CA LEU A 403 -27.56 -7.16 2.27
C LEU A 403 -28.94 -7.57 2.80
N GLY A 404 -29.84 -8.00 1.91
CA GLY A 404 -31.17 -8.47 2.31
C GLY A 404 -31.19 -9.79 3.08
N ALA A 405 -30.14 -10.61 2.95
CA ALA A 405 -30.02 -11.90 3.64
C ALA A 405 -29.19 -11.83 4.93
N ALA A 406 -28.39 -10.77 5.12
CA ALA A 406 -27.48 -10.64 6.24
C ALA A 406 -28.20 -10.40 7.59
N ASP A 407 -27.65 -10.94 8.68
CA ASP A 407 -28.10 -10.61 10.03
C ASP A 407 -27.80 -9.13 10.31
N PRO A 408 -28.78 -8.31 10.74
CA PRO A 408 -28.55 -6.93 11.12
C PRO A 408 -27.41 -6.73 12.14
N LYS A 409 -27.13 -7.73 12.98
CA LYS A 409 -25.99 -7.68 13.90
C LYS A 409 -24.65 -7.72 13.17
N ILE A 410 -24.52 -8.54 12.13
CA ILE A 410 -23.31 -8.62 11.31
C ILE A 410 -23.14 -7.34 10.50
N LEU A 411 -24.22 -6.77 9.99
CA LEU A 411 -24.18 -5.46 9.28
C LEU A 411 -23.80 -4.30 10.20
N SER A 412 -24.03 -4.43 11.52
CA SER A 412 -23.74 -3.40 12.51
C SER A 412 -22.37 -3.51 13.19
N MET A 413 -21.67 -4.62 12.96
CA MET A 413 -20.29 -4.87 13.38
C MET A 413 -19.33 -4.38 12.31
#